data_AF-A0A0J8U6H5-F1
#
_entry.id   AF-A0A0J8U6H5-F1
#
_cell.length_a   1.000
_cell.length_b   1.000
_cell.length_c   1.000
_cell.angle_alpha   90.00
_cell.angle_beta   90.00
_cell.angle_gamma   90.00
#
_symmetry.space_group_name_H-M   'P 1'
#
loop_
_entity.id
_entity.type
_entity.pdbx_description
1 polymer ?
#
loop_
_entity_poly.entity_id
_entity_poly.type
_entity_poly.pdbx_seq_one_letter_code
_entity_poly.pdbx_strand_id
1 'polypeptide(L)'
;MTVLTKASPGRPDVRLMTWFFPIWYGAFGVIICILTRVTPPPRPDVTAADKVAFFTEHGLTIKIGFCLLLILLGGAAMTNGLVAYQIKRMSVGSVFAYGYIGGMGVGALPGFLLVSVCFLTAAFRPDRDPELISLLYDLGMLSYNGSLGCFTAAYLVLAIAVLYDKNGVFPAWFAYVTIWQIITEVIATQMFVFHSGPFAWNGSIAFWWAVVVFSVWLSALIVLLRQALKREETSSDAD
;
A
#
# COMPACT_ATOMS: atom_id res chain seq x y z
N MET A 1 -33.40 -36.32 12.93
CA MET A 1 -33.48 -35.21 11.97
C MET A 1 -32.43 -34.19 12.42
N THR A 2 -31.24 -34.25 11.83
CA THR A 2 -30.11 -33.39 12.21
C THR A 2 -30.39 -31.99 11.67
N VAL A 3 -30.74 -31.06 12.56
CA VAL A 3 -30.85 -29.65 12.20
C VAL A 3 -29.44 -29.18 11.87
N LEU A 4 -29.14 -29.04 10.59
CA LEU A 4 -27.96 -28.33 10.12
C LEU A 4 -28.15 -26.86 10.52
N THR A 5 -27.57 -26.46 11.65
CA THR A 5 -27.40 -25.05 12.01
C THR A 5 -26.54 -24.42 10.93
N LYS A 6 -27.20 -23.71 10.02
CA LYS A 6 -26.55 -22.87 9.03
C LYS A 6 -25.85 -21.76 9.80
N ALA A 7 -24.52 -21.82 9.89
CA ALA A 7 -23.69 -20.79 10.50
C ALA A 7 -24.22 -19.41 10.08
N SER A 8 -24.49 -18.55 11.06
CA SER A 8 -24.82 -17.15 10.85
C SER A 8 -23.68 -16.55 10.04
N PRO A 9 -23.92 -16.12 8.79
CA PRO A 9 -22.86 -15.53 8.02
C PRO A 9 -22.45 -14.26 8.76
N GLY A 10 -21.21 -14.24 9.25
CA GLY A 10 -20.59 -13.03 9.80
C GLY A 10 -20.86 -11.85 8.88
N ARG A 11 -20.87 -10.64 9.44
CA ARG A 11 -21.46 -9.46 8.79
C ARG A 11 -21.10 -9.41 7.28
N PRO A 12 -22.10 -9.35 6.38
CA PRO A 12 -21.90 -9.61 4.96
C PRO A 12 -20.93 -8.63 4.29
N ASP A 13 -20.89 -7.39 4.77
CA ASP A 13 -19.93 -6.36 4.39
C ASP A 13 -18.49 -6.72 4.79
N VAL A 14 -18.25 -7.17 6.02
CA VAL A 14 -16.92 -7.61 6.50
C VAL A 14 -16.43 -8.81 5.70
N ARG A 15 -17.31 -9.76 5.41
CA ARG A 15 -16.99 -10.93 4.58
C ARG A 15 -16.62 -10.52 3.15
N LEU A 16 -17.43 -9.65 2.52
CA LEU A 16 -17.14 -9.13 1.18
C LEU A 16 -15.79 -8.42 1.15
N MET A 17 -15.53 -7.54 2.12
CA MET A 17 -14.28 -6.80 2.19
C MET A 17 -13.07 -7.70 2.44
N THR A 18 -13.21 -8.75 3.24
CA THR A 18 -12.12 -9.73 3.48
C THR A 18 -11.70 -10.47 2.20
N TRP A 19 -12.64 -10.74 1.28
CA TRP A 19 -12.34 -11.32 -0.04
C TRP A 19 -11.84 -10.28 -1.03
N PHE A 20 -12.43 -9.09 -1.02
CA PHE A 20 -12.00 -7.97 -1.87
C PHE A 20 -10.55 -7.57 -1.59
N PHE A 21 -10.13 -7.57 -0.32
CA PHE A 21 -8.81 -7.11 0.11
C PHE A 21 -7.64 -7.74 -0.68
N PRO A 22 -7.43 -9.08 -0.67
CA PRO A 22 -6.33 -9.68 -1.42
C PRO A 22 -6.49 -9.55 -2.95
N ILE A 23 -7.72 -9.54 -3.48
CA ILE A 23 -7.96 -9.37 -4.92
C ILE A 23 -7.54 -7.97 -5.36
N TRP A 24 -7.91 -6.95 -4.59
CA TRP A 24 -7.54 -5.58 -4.85
C TRP A 24 -6.03 -5.38 -4.79
N TYR A 25 -5.34 -5.85 -3.73
CA TYR A 25 -3.88 -5.75 -3.64
C TYR A 25 -3.16 -6.55 -4.75
N GLY A 26 -3.71 -7.69 -5.17
CA GLY A 26 -3.17 -8.47 -6.28
C GLY A 26 -3.29 -7.74 -7.63
N ALA A 27 -4.49 -7.25 -7.95
CA ALA A 27 -4.72 -6.43 -9.15
C ALA A 27 -3.87 -5.15 -9.13
N PHE A 28 -3.81 -4.49 -7.97
CA PHE A 28 -2.99 -3.33 -7.73
C PHE A 28 -1.50 -3.61 -8.03
N GLY A 29 -0.96 -4.69 -7.46
CA GLY A 29 0.41 -5.16 -7.70
C GLY A 29 0.72 -5.42 -9.17
N VAL A 30 -0.19 -6.10 -9.88
CA VAL A 30 -0.04 -6.36 -11.32
C VAL A 30 0.03 -5.07 -12.12
N ILE A 31 -0.84 -4.11 -11.80
CA ILE A 31 -0.88 -2.83 -12.52
C ILE A 31 0.39 -2.02 -12.29
N ILE A 32 0.86 -1.90 -11.04
CA ILE A 32 2.07 -1.12 -10.75
C ILE A 32 3.34 -1.75 -11.33
N CYS A 33 3.38 -3.09 -11.39
CA CYS A 33 4.57 -3.79 -11.85
C CYS A 33 4.65 -3.90 -13.37
N ILE A 34 3.54 -4.26 -14.01
CA ILE A 34 3.54 -4.62 -15.44
C ILE A 34 3.13 -3.42 -16.29
N LEU A 35 2.13 -2.65 -15.88
CA LEU A 35 1.56 -1.59 -16.70
C LEU A 35 2.29 -0.26 -16.50
N THR A 36 2.33 0.22 -15.25
CA THR A 36 2.94 1.53 -14.95
C THR A 36 4.46 1.46 -14.82
N ARG A 37 5.01 0.29 -14.48
CA ARG A 37 6.45 0.03 -14.37
C ARG A 37 7.16 0.91 -13.35
N VAL A 38 6.44 1.33 -12.31
CA VAL A 38 7.01 2.07 -11.18
C VAL A 38 7.56 1.13 -10.10
N THR A 39 7.34 -0.19 -10.25
CA THR A 39 7.78 -1.22 -9.30
C THR A 39 8.23 -2.48 -10.06
N PRO A 40 9.50 -2.89 -10.07
CA PRO A 40 10.65 -2.19 -9.50
C PRO A 40 10.82 -0.78 -10.10
N PRO A 41 11.23 0.21 -9.28
CA PRO A 41 11.50 1.56 -9.73
C PRO A 41 12.48 1.58 -10.90
N PRO A 42 12.20 2.33 -11.97
CA PRO A 42 13.16 2.55 -13.02
C PRO A 42 14.33 3.38 -12.46
N ARG A 43 15.49 3.29 -13.10
CA ARG A 43 16.76 3.74 -12.52
C ARG A 43 16.82 5.26 -12.29
N PRO A 44 17.42 5.75 -11.17
CA PRO A 44 17.71 7.17 -10.96
C PRO A 44 18.93 7.67 -11.74
N ASP A 45 19.92 6.80 -11.93
CA ASP A 45 21.25 7.13 -12.45
C ASP A 45 21.33 7.01 -13.98
N VAL A 46 20.33 7.55 -14.69
CA VAL A 46 20.23 7.49 -16.15
C VAL A 46 20.10 8.89 -16.75
N THR A 47 20.47 9.02 -18.01
CA THR A 47 20.45 10.33 -18.69
C THR A 47 19.02 10.81 -18.95
N ALA A 48 18.84 12.10 -19.20
CA ALA A 48 17.54 12.64 -19.61
C ALA A 48 17.00 11.94 -20.87
N ALA A 49 17.88 11.59 -21.82
CA ALA A 49 17.52 10.85 -23.03
C ALA A 49 16.98 9.45 -22.71
N ASP A 50 17.59 8.74 -21.76
CA ASP A 50 17.13 7.42 -21.32
C ASP A 50 15.74 7.49 -20.65
N LYS A 51 15.49 8.54 -19.86
CA LYS A 51 14.18 8.76 -19.23
C LYS A 51 13.10 9.05 -20.28
N VAL A 52 13.41 9.83 -21.31
CA VAL A 52 12.50 10.05 -22.45
C VAL A 52 12.24 8.75 -23.22
N ALA A 53 13.28 7.96 -23.45
CA ALA A 53 13.16 6.67 -24.11
C ALA A 53 12.22 5.72 -23.34
N PHE A 54 12.32 5.67 -22.00
CA PHE A 54 11.41 4.91 -21.14
C PHE A 54 9.93 5.28 -21.37
N PHE A 55 9.60 6.58 -21.40
CA PHE A 55 8.21 7.00 -21.67
C PHE A 55 7.77 6.76 -23.12
N THR A 56 8.70 6.80 -24.07
CA THR A 56 8.41 6.52 -25.48
C THR A 56 8.10 5.04 -25.67
N GLU A 57 8.90 4.16 -25.08
CA GLU A 57 8.75 2.70 -25.17
C GLU A 57 7.50 2.20 -24.44
N HIS A 58 7.19 2.78 -23.28
CA HIS A 58 6.13 2.28 -22.39
C HIS A 58 4.90 3.19 -22.28
N GLY A 59 4.82 4.25 -23.09
CA GLY A 59 3.80 5.28 -22.95
C GLY A 59 2.35 4.76 -22.97
N LEU A 60 2.07 3.74 -23.79
CA LEU A 60 0.74 3.13 -23.84
C LEU A 60 0.40 2.38 -22.55
N THR A 61 1.32 1.55 -22.04
CA THR A 61 1.07 0.77 -20.82
C THR A 61 1.01 1.66 -19.59
N ILE A 62 1.83 2.70 -19.53
CA ILE A 62 1.80 3.72 -18.47
C ILE A 62 0.43 4.40 -18.44
N LYS A 63 -0.09 4.84 -19.60
CA LYS A 63 -1.42 5.45 -19.70
C LYS A 63 -2.52 4.52 -19.21
N ILE A 64 -2.56 3.29 -19.74
CA ILE A 64 -3.56 2.29 -19.34
C ILE A 64 -3.46 2.00 -17.85
N GLY A 65 -2.25 1.74 -17.35
CA GLY A 65 -2.01 1.39 -15.95
C GLY A 65 -2.46 2.48 -14.99
N PHE A 66 -2.05 3.72 -15.20
CA PHE A 66 -2.46 4.81 -14.31
C PHE A 66 -3.93 5.17 -14.44
N CYS A 67 -4.53 5.11 -15.63
CA CYS A 67 -5.99 5.28 -15.78
C CYS A 67 -6.76 4.20 -15.00
N LEU A 68 -6.32 2.95 -15.04
CA LEU A 68 -6.92 1.88 -14.23
C LEU A 68 -6.71 2.11 -12.73
N LEU A 69 -5.53 2.57 -12.30
CA LEU A 69 -5.29 2.90 -10.88
C LEU A 69 -6.18 4.03 -10.39
N LEU A 70 -6.45 5.06 -11.20
CA LEU A 70 -7.35 6.15 -10.83
C LEU A 70 -8.78 5.64 -10.56
N ILE A 71 -9.25 4.67 -11.34
CA ILE A 71 -10.56 4.02 -11.12
C ILE A 71 -10.53 3.16 -9.84
N LEU A 72 -9.43 2.43 -9.63
CA LEU A 72 -9.26 1.53 -8.49
C LEU A 72 -8.90 2.24 -7.18
N LEU A 73 -8.60 3.54 -7.21
CA LEU A 73 -8.15 4.33 -6.05
C LEU A 73 -9.14 4.25 -4.88
N GLY A 74 -10.45 4.26 -5.17
CA GLY A 74 -11.49 4.10 -4.15
C GLY A 74 -11.38 2.79 -3.36
N GLY A 75 -10.79 1.75 -3.95
CA GLY A 75 -10.57 0.47 -3.28
C GLY A 75 -9.56 0.52 -2.14
N ALA A 76 -8.59 1.43 -2.17
CA ALA A 76 -7.65 1.62 -1.07
C ALA A 76 -8.38 2.05 0.21
N ALA A 77 -9.32 3.01 0.10
CA ALA A 77 -10.14 3.45 1.23
C ALA A 77 -11.00 2.31 1.80
N MET A 78 -11.57 1.47 0.93
CA MET A 78 -12.38 0.31 1.35
C MET A 78 -11.54 -0.73 2.12
N THR A 79 -10.34 -1.07 1.62
CA THR A 79 -9.44 -2.01 2.31
C THR A 79 -8.96 -1.48 3.66
N ASN A 80 -8.66 -0.17 3.74
CA ASN A 80 -8.29 0.48 5.00
C ASN A 80 -9.46 0.54 5.99
N GLY A 81 -10.69 0.68 5.49
CA GLY A 81 -11.91 0.60 6.30
C GLY A 81 -12.06 -0.74 7.00
N LEU A 82 -11.70 -1.85 6.35
CA LEU A 82 -11.72 -3.18 6.97
C LEU A 82 -10.69 -3.30 8.11
N VAL A 83 -9.48 -2.78 7.94
CA VAL A 83 -8.47 -2.77 9.01
C VAL A 83 -8.94 -1.91 10.17
N ALA A 84 -9.47 -0.71 9.89
CA ALA A 84 -10.03 0.17 10.90
C ALA A 84 -11.22 -0.44 11.63
N TYR A 85 -12.06 -1.22 10.95
CA TYR A 85 -13.12 -2.01 11.56
C TYR A 85 -12.54 -3.00 12.58
N GLN A 86 -11.46 -3.71 12.22
CA GLN A 86 -10.80 -4.61 13.15
C GLN A 86 -10.15 -3.87 14.33
N ILE A 87 -9.57 -2.68 14.10
CA ILE A 87 -9.10 -1.82 15.21
C ILE A 87 -10.25 -1.43 16.14
N LYS A 88 -11.44 -1.13 15.62
CA LYS A 88 -12.63 -0.82 16.46
C LYS A 88 -13.12 -2.01 17.29
N ARG A 89 -12.74 -3.23 16.94
CA ARG A 89 -13.04 -4.44 17.73
C ARG A 89 -12.04 -4.69 18.86
N MET A 90 -10.88 -4.02 18.82
CA MET A 90 -9.90 -4.07 19.89
C MET A 90 -10.40 -3.33 21.14
N SER A 91 -9.76 -3.53 22.29
CA SER A 91 -10.12 -2.85 23.55
C SER A 91 -9.70 -1.36 23.59
N VAL A 92 -9.18 -0.83 22.49
CA VAL A 92 -8.68 0.55 22.37
C VAL A 92 -9.76 1.50 21.88
N GLY A 93 -9.57 2.81 22.10
CA GLY A 93 -10.49 3.84 21.61
C GLY A 93 -10.49 3.98 20.09
N SER A 94 -11.60 4.50 19.54
CA SER A 94 -11.78 4.74 18.10
C SER A 94 -10.79 5.73 17.48
N VAL A 95 -10.09 6.51 18.31
CA VAL A 95 -9.01 7.43 17.91
C VAL A 95 -7.96 6.70 17.07
N PHE A 96 -7.60 5.47 17.41
CA PHE A 96 -6.64 4.69 16.62
C PHE A 96 -7.20 4.25 15.26
N ALA A 97 -8.49 3.90 15.18
CA ALA A 97 -9.12 3.59 13.89
C ALA A 97 -9.13 4.81 12.95
N TYR A 98 -9.44 6.01 13.48
CA TYR A 98 -9.41 7.24 12.71
C TYR A 98 -7.98 7.67 12.34
N GLY A 99 -7.04 7.54 13.27
CA GLY A 99 -5.62 7.80 13.01
C GLY A 99 -5.06 6.90 11.91
N TYR A 100 -5.42 5.62 11.91
CA TYR A 100 -5.05 4.69 10.83
C TYR A 100 -5.61 5.13 9.47
N ILE A 101 -6.92 5.36 9.36
CA ILE A 101 -7.53 5.80 8.09
C ILE A 101 -6.93 7.13 7.62
N GLY A 102 -6.78 8.10 8.54
CA GLY A 102 -6.20 9.40 8.22
C GLY A 102 -4.77 9.29 7.72
N GLY A 103 -3.92 8.52 8.41
CA GLY A 103 -2.53 8.28 7.99
C GLY A 103 -2.43 7.58 6.63
N MET A 104 -3.23 6.54 6.40
CA MET A 104 -3.27 5.85 5.10
C MET A 104 -3.77 6.76 3.98
N GLY A 105 -4.76 7.61 4.27
CA GLY A 105 -5.30 8.58 3.31
C GLY A 105 -4.28 9.65 2.90
N VAL A 106 -3.51 10.17 3.87
CA VAL A 106 -2.44 11.15 3.59
C VAL A 106 -1.36 10.53 2.71
N GLY A 107 -0.92 9.30 3.00
CA GLY A 107 0.11 8.62 2.21
C GLY A 107 -0.30 8.30 0.77
N ALA A 108 -1.60 8.12 0.51
CA ALA A 108 -2.10 7.87 -0.84
C ALA A 108 -1.90 9.07 -1.80
N LEU A 109 -1.80 10.30 -1.29
CA LEU A 109 -1.61 11.48 -2.14
C LEU A 109 -0.25 11.47 -2.87
N PRO A 110 0.90 11.40 -2.17
CA PRO A 110 2.18 11.27 -2.85
C PRO A 110 2.38 9.88 -3.49
N GLY A 111 1.85 8.81 -2.87
CA GLY A 111 2.08 7.43 -3.31
C GLY A 111 1.23 6.98 -4.50
N PHE A 112 0.17 7.71 -4.83
CA PHE A 112 -0.65 7.40 -6.00
C PHE A 112 -0.84 8.61 -6.90
N LEU A 113 -1.42 9.66 -6.35
CA LEU A 113 -1.95 10.72 -7.18
C LEU A 113 -0.83 11.50 -7.87
N LEU A 114 0.20 11.91 -7.11
CA LEU A 114 1.27 12.73 -7.66
C LEU A 114 2.12 11.97 -8.69
N VAL A 115 2.54 10.73 -8.41
CA VAL A 115 3.25 9.90 -9.41
C VAL A 115 2.40 9.68 -10.67
N SER A 116 1.10 9.43 -10.51
CA SER A 116 0.18 9.25 -11.65
C SER A 116 0.16 10.50 -12.51
N VAL A 117 0.01 11.69 -11.91
CA VAL A 117 -0.01 12.96 -12.64
C VAL A 117 1.32 13.20 -13.35
N CYS A 118 2.45 12.97 -12.68
CA CYS A 118 3.77 13.14 -13.28
C CYS A 118 3.98 12.24 -14.51
N PHE A 119 3.75 10.93 -14.35
CA PHE A 119 3.99 9.94 -15.41
C PHE A 119 2.97 10.06 -16.55
N LEU A 120 1.70 10.31 -16.24
CA LEU A 120 0.69 10.56 -17.27
C LEU A 120 0.98 11.86 -18.03
N THR A 121 1.44 12.91 -17.37
CA THR A 121 1.80 14.17 -18.04
C THR A 121 2.98 13.96 -18.99
N ALA A 122 4.03 13.27 -18.55
CA ALA A 122 5.17 12.92 -19.40
C ALA A 122 4.73 12.09 -20.62
N ALA A 123 3.89 11.08 -20.41
CA ALA A 123 3.38 10.25 -21.50
C ALA A 123 2.35 10.97 -22.41
N PHE A 124 1.63 11.96 -21.88
CA PHE A 124 0.65 12.77 -22.62
C PHE A 124 1.30 13.88 -23.45
N ARG A 125 2.47 14.38 -23.03
CA ARG A 125 3.23 15.44 -23.69
C ARG A 125 4.66 15.00 -24.01
N PRO A 126 4.83 14.00 -24.89
CA PRO A 126 6.16 13.51 -25.28
C PRO A 126 6.96 14.54 -26.11
N ASP A 127 6.30 15.60 -26.58
CA ASP A 127 6.86 16.71 -27.36
C ASP A 127 7.65 17.73 -26.52
N ARG A 128 7.67 17.59 -25.20
CA ARG A 128 8.36 18.52 -24.30
C ARG A 128 9.87 18.32 -24.30
N ASP A 129 10.55 19.38 -23.88
CA ASP A 129 11.99 19.35 -23.63
C ASP A 129 12.34 18.12 -22.76
N PRO A 130 13.33 17.30 -23.17
CA PRO A 130 13.80 16.15 -22.40
C PRO A 130 14.07 16.44 -20.92
N GLU A 131 14.54 17.64 -20.57
CA GLU A 131 14.80 18.00 -19.17
C GLU A 131 13.50 18.14 -18.35
N LEU A 132 12.41 18.61 -18.97
CA LEU A 132 11.10 18.64 -18.29
C LEU A 132 10.53 17.24 -18.08
N ILE A 133 10.73 16.34 -19.04
CA ILE A 133 10.33 14.93 -18.90
C ILE A 133 11.17 14.25 -17.81
N SER A 134 12.48 14.53 -17.77
CA SER A 134 13.40 14.07 -16.72
C SER A 134 12.95 14.53 -15.33
N LEU A 135 12.55 15.81 -15.18
CA LEU A 135 12.01 16.32 -13.92
C LEU A 135 10.71 15.60 -13.51
N LEU A 136 9.78 15.35 -14.45
CA LEU A 136 8.54 14.62 -14.15
C LEU A 136 8.81 13.17 -13.74
N TYR A 137 9.78 12.52 -14.38
CA TYR A 137 10.24 11.19 -14.00
C TYR A 137 10.75 11.18 -12.56
N ASP A 138 11.69 12.07 -12.23
CA ASP A 138 12.31 12.12 -10.91
C ASP A 138 11.29 12.48 -9.83
N LEU A 139 10.47 13.51 -10.07
CA LEU A 139 9.43 13.93 -9.14
C LEU A 139 8.39 12.83 -8.92
N GLY A 140 7.98 12.13 -9.98
CA GLY A 140 7.05 11.02 -9.88
C GLY A 140 7.63 9.87 -9.05
N MET A 141 8.88 9.48 -9.33
CA MET A 141 9.52 8.37 -8.62
C MET A 141 9.87 8.72 -7.17
N LEU A 142 10.35 9.92 -6.90
CA LEU A 142 10.62 10.40 -5.53
C LEU A 142 9.33 10.58 -4.74
N SER A 143 8.24 11.04 -5.37
CA SER A 143 6.93 11.08 -4.73
C SER A 143 6.42 9.68 -4.41
N TYR A 144 6.48 8.75 -5.37
CA TYR A 144 5.99 7.39 -5.18
C TYR A 144 6.75 6.66 -4.08
N ASN A 145 8.08 6.60 -4.17
CA ASN A 145 8.87 5.86 -3.20
C ASN A 145 9.02 6.64 -1.88
N GLY A 146 9.09 7.97 -1.93
CA GLY A 146 9.13 8.82 -0.73
C GLY A 146 7.80 8.87 0.03
N SER A 147 6.67 8.54 -0.61
CA SER A 147 5.37 8.42 0.05
C SER A 147 5.32 7.34 1.10
N LEU A 148 6.20 6.33 0.97
CA LEU A 148 6.33 5.25 1.93
C LEU A 148 6.47 5.88 3.34
N GLY A 149 7.33 6.89 3.49
CA GLY A 149 7.52 7.66 4.72
C GLY A 149 6.22 8.17 5.38
N CYS A 150 5.21 8.54 4.59
CA CYS A 150 3.95 9.09 5.07
C CYS A 150 3.04 8.05 5.76
N PHE A 151 3.20 6.76 5.48
CA PHE A 151 2.40 5.71 6.12
C PHE A 151 2.84 5.41 7.57
N THR A 152 3.99 5.93 7.99
CA THR A 152 4.56 5.77 9.33
C THR A 152 3.54 6.01 10.45
N ALA A 153 2.73 7.07 10.33
CA ALA A 153 1.72 7.38 11.34
C ALA A 153 0.63 6.31 11.44
N ALA A 154 0.17 5.77 10.31
CA ALA A 154 -0.83 4.70 10.30
C ALA A 154 -0.26 3.40 10.89
N TYR A 155 0.97 3.03 10.52
CA TYR A 155 1.63 1.85 11.08
C TYR A 155 1.91 1.99 12.58
N LEU A 156 2.33 3.17 13.03
CA LEU A 156 2.54 3.44 14.46
C LEU A 156 1.25 3.25 15.24
N VAL A 157 0.15 3.84 14.76
CA VAL A 157 -1.16 3.71 15.38
C VAL A 157 -1.63 2.26 15.40
N LEU A 158 -1.49 1.51 14.30
CA LEU A 158 -1.85 0.10 14.25
C LEU A 158 -1.00 -0.75 15.20
N ALA A 159 0.31 -0.54 15.24
CA ALA A 159 1.20 -1.29 16.12
C ALA A 159 0.84 -1.06 17.61
N ILE A 160 0.62 0.19 18.01
CA ILE A 160 0.21 0.52 19.38
C ILE A 160 -1.17 -0.08 19.68
N ALA A 161 -2.12 0.02 18.75
CA ALA A 161 -3.45 -0.54 18.93
C ALA A 161 -3.39 -2.05 19.20
N VAL A 162 -2.58 -2.79 18.45
CA VAL A 162 -2.38 -4.24 18.63
C VAL A 162 -1.70 -4.57 19.96
N LEU A 163 -0.70 -3.78 20.39
CA LEU A 163 -0.01 -4.00 21.67
C LEU A 163 -0.89 -3.68 22.88
N TYR A 164 -1.81 -2.73 22.76
CA TYR A 164 -2.72 -2.34 23.84
C TYR A 164 -4.00 -3.17 23.88
N ASP A 165 -4.26 -3.93 22.82
CA ASP A 165 -5.48 -4.71 22.69
C ASP A 165 -5.52 -5.87 23.70
N LYS A 166 -6.52 -5.83 24.57
CA LYS A 166 -6.85 -6.91 25.51
C LYS A 166 -7.82 -7.93 24.91
N ASN A 167 -8.46 -7.62 23.78
CA ASN A 167 -9.40 -8.52 23.10
C ASN A 167 -8.68 -9.54 22.21
N GLY A 168 -7.40 -9.31 21.89
CA GLY A 168 -6.58 -10.23 21.09
C GLY A 168 -7.07 -10.39 19.65
N VAL A 169 -7.60 -9.31 19.04
CA VAL A 169 -8.07 -9.30 17.65
C VAL A 169 -6.94 -9.70 16.71
N PHE A 170 -5.77 -9.07 16.88
CA PHE A 170 -4.53 -9.46 16.23
C PHE A 170 -3.50 -9.90 17.27
N PRO A 171 -2.62 -10.86 16.93
CA PRO A 171 -1.58 -11.31 17.85
C PRO A 171 -0.47 -10.28 17.99
N ALA A 172 0.15 -10.21 19.18
CA ALA A 172 1.21 -9.24 19.49
C ALA A 172 2.41 -9.29 18.52
N TRP A 173 2.74 -10.46 17.96
CA TRP A 173 3.84 -10.55 16.98
C TRP A 173 3.61 -9.70 15.74
N PHE A 174 2.35 -9.50 15.33
CA PHE A 174 2.01 -8.68 14.17
C PHE A 174 2.32 -7.20 14.41
N ALA A 175 2.27 -6.74 15.66
CA ALA A 175 2.73 -5.39 16.01
C ALA A 175 4.22 -5.21 15.72
N TYR A 176 5.06 -6.20 16.03
CA TYR A 176 6.49 -6.13 15.71
C TYR A 176 6.78 -6.12 14.20
N VAL A 177 6.02 -6.90 13.42
CA VAL A 177 6.10 -6.83 11.94
C VAL A 177 5.63 -5.46 11.43
N THR A 178 4.62 -4.87 12.06
CA THR A 178 4.16 -3.50 11.74
C THR A 178 5.19 -2.44 12.15
N ILE A 179 5.94 -2.64 13.25
CA ILE A 179 7.05 -1.77 13.63
C ILE A 179 8.18 -1.83 12.60
N TRP A 180 8.46 -3.00 12.02
CA TRP A 180 9.42 -3.10 10.93
C TRP A 180 9.03 -2.28 9.70
N GLN A 181 7.72 -2.14 9.41
CA GLN A 181 7.27 -1.21 8.35
C GLN A 181 7.75 0.22 8.64
N ILE A 182 7.55 0.69 9.86
CA ILE A 182 8.01 2.03 10.29
C ILE A 182 9.53 2.18 10.12
N ILE A 183 10.30 1.16 10.49
CA ILE A 183 11.76 1.18 10.35
C ILE A 183 12.15 1.29 8.87
N THR A 184 11.51 0.50 8.00
CA THR A 184 11.77 0.58 6.56
C THR A 184 11.33 1.92 5.97
N GLU A 185 10.30 2.56 6.53
CA GLU A 185 9.90 3.91 6.13
C GLU A 185 10.97 4.96 6.42
N VAL A 186 11.58 4.88 7.60
CA VAL A 186 12.70 5.76 7.95
C VAL A 186 13.88 5.52 7.01
N ILE A 187 14.18 4.26 6.68
CA ILE A 187 15.26 3.92 5.73
C ILE A 187 14.95 4.45 4.32
N ALA A 188 13.70 4.38 3.87
CA ALA A 188 13.29 4.86 2.54
C ALA A 188 13.48 6.38 2.37
N THR A 189 13.50 7.16 3.45
CA THR A 189 13.83 8.61 3.38
C THR A 189 15.19 8.91 2.75
N GLN A 190 16.11 7.94 2.76
CA GLN A 190 17.45 8.12 2.18
C GLN A 190 17.42 8.24 0.65
N MET A 191 16.32 7.87 0.00
CA MET A 191 16.15 7.98 -1.46
C MET A 191 16.24 9.43 -1.99
N PHE A 192 16.01 10.43 -1.13
CA PHE A 192 16.18 11.85 -1.47
C PHE A 192 17.64 12.32 -1.42
N VAL A 193 18.53 11.50 -0.89
CA VAL A 193 19.94 11.87 -0.63
C VAL A 193 20.88 11.15 -1.61
N PHE A 194 20.53 9.94 -2.03
CA PHE A 194 21.40 9.10 -2.87
C PHE A 194 20.85 8.93 -4.29
N HIS A 195 21.65 9.31 -5.29
CA HIS A 195 21.31 9.13 -6.71
C HIS A 195 21.64 7.73 -7.26
N SER A 196 22.46 6.94 -6.55
CA SER A 196 22.80 5.56 -6.95
C SER A 196 23.19 4.71 -5.73
N GLY A 197 23.30 3.40 -5.91
CA GLY A 197 23.71 2.46 -4.87
C GLY A 197 22.56 1.96 -3.97
N PRO A 198 22.88 1.32 -2.84
CA PRO A 198 21.90 0.60 -2.01
C PRO A 198 20.77 1.47 -1.44
N PHE A 199 21.02 2.77 -1.25
CA PHE A 199 20.09 3.73 -0.67
C PHE A 199 19.33 4.58 -1.71
N ALA A 200 19.64 4.44 -3.00
CA ALA A 200 18.84 5.08 -4.05
C ALA A 200 17.45 4.45 -4.16
N TRP A 201 16.51 5.11 -4.86
CA TRP A 201 15.12 4.64 -4.90
C TRP A 201 14.88 3.28 -5.54
N ASN A 202 15.83 2.75 -6.32
CA ASN A 202 15.81 1.39 -6.86
C ASN A 202 16.79 0.45 -6.15
N GLY A 203 17.39 0.92 -5.06
CA GLY A 203 18.47 0.26 -4.33
C GLY A 203 18.01 -0.93 -3.48
N SER A 204 18.95 -1.81 -3.14
CA SER A 204 18.67 -3.03 -2.37
C SER A 204 18.15 -2.75 -0.95
N ILE A 205 18.59 -1.66 -0.32
CA ILE A 205 18.23 -1.32 1.07
C ILE A 205 17.00 -0.43 1.10
N ALA A 206 16.98 0.65 0.32
CA ALA A 206 15.85 1.58 0.38
C ALA A 206 14.57 0.99 -0.22
N PHE A 207 14.68 0.21 -1.31
CA PHE A 207 13.51 -0.34 -1.99
C PHE A 207 13.30 -1.83 -1.71
N TRP A 208 14.26 -2.70 -2.05
CA TRP A 208 14.01 -4.15 -2.00
C TRP A 208 13.80 -4.68 -0.58
N TRP A 209 14.51 -4.16 0.41
CA TRP A 209 14.26 -4.51 1.81
C TRP A 209 12.84 -4.11 2.24
N ALA A 210 12.39 -2.90 1.89
CA ALA A 210 11.02 -2.46 2.14
C ALA A 210 9.99 -3.36 1.46
N VAL A 211 10.23 -3.80 0.22
CA VAL A 211 9.35 -4.75 -0.50
C VAL A 211 9.24 -6.08 0.24
N VAL A 212 10.34 -6.62 0.77
CA VAL A 212 10.31 -7.87 1.53
C VAL A 212 9.47 -7.71 2.81
N VAL A 213 9.73 -6.66 3.59
CA VAL A 213 9.00 -6.39 4.84
C VAL A 213 7.52 -6.14 4.56
N PHE A 214 7.20 -5.34 3.53
CA PHE A 214 5.83 -5.09 3.11
C PHE A 214 5.11 -6.37 2.66
N SER A 215 5.79 -7.24 1.90
CA SER A 215 5.21 -8.51 1.42
C SER A 215 4.88 -9.44 2.58
N VAL A 216 5.77 -9.54 3.58
CA VAL A 216 5.54 -10.31 4.81
C VAL A 216 4.39 -9.70 5.61
N TRP A 217 4.38 -8.39 5.80
CA TRP A 217 3.34 -7.67 6.53
C TRP A 217 1.97 -7.82 5.88
N LEU A 218 1.87 -7.62 4.57
CA LEU A 218 0.62 -7.73 3.81
C LEU A 218 0.08 -9.16 3.83
N SER A 219 0.95 -10.15 3.65
CA SER A 219 0.57 -11.57 3.72
C SER A 219 0.06 -11.94 5.12
N ALA A 220 0.76 -11.50 6.16
CA ALA A 220 0.33 -11.65 7.55
C ALA A 220 -1.04 -11.01 7.78
N LEU A 221 -1.23 -9.76 7.34
CA LEU A 221 -2.49 -9.04 7.50
C LEU A 221 -3.64 -9.76 6.78
N ILE A 222 -3.46 -10.23 5.55
CA ILE A 222 -4.48 -11.00 4.80
C ILE A 222 -4.90 -12.25 5.59
N VAL A 223 -3.93 -12.99 6.13
CA VAL A 223 -4.22 -14.20 6.93
C VAL A 223 -4.96 -13.83 8.22
N LEU A 224 -4.51 -12.78 8.91
CA LEU A 224 -5.11 -12.34 10.18
C LEU A 224 -6.53 -11.79 9.99
N LEU A 225 -6.80 -11.04 8.92
CA LEU A 225 -8.15 -10.59 8.58
C LEU A 225 -9.10 -11.77 8.34
N ARG A 226 -8.64 -12.80 7.62
CA ARG A 226 -9.42 -14.04 7.43
C ARG A 226 -9.66 -14.80 8.73
N GLN A 227 -8.67 -14.84 9.62
CA GLN A 227 -8.82 -15.46 10.94
C GLN A 227 -9.80 -14.67 11.83
N ALA A 228 -9.71 -13.35 11.81
CA ALA A 228 -10.61 -12.47 12.55
C ALA A 228 -12.08 -12.64 12.10
N LEU A 229 -12.32 -12.71 10.78
CA LEU A 229 -13.65 -13.02 10.23
C LEU A 229 -14.17 -14.37 10.72
N LYS A 230 -13.36 -15.44 10.65
CA LYS A 230 -13.77 -16.78 11.10
C LYS A 230 -14.14 -16.80 12.59
N ARG A 231 -13.40 -16.06 13.43
CA ARG A 231 -13.71 -15.93 14.86
C ARG A 231 -15.05 -15.24 15.10
N GLU A 232 -15.36 -14.19 14.31
CA GLU A 232 -16.66 -13.51 14.36
C GLU A 232 -17.82 -14.44 14.00
N GLU A 233 -17.68 -15.20 12.92
CA GLU A 233 -18.67 -16.18 12.47
C GLU A 233 -18.96 -17.20 13.59
N THR A 234 -17.91 -17.75 14.22
CA THR A 234 -18.10 -18.71 15.33
C THR A 234 -18.70 -18.10 16.59
N SER A 235 -18.42 -16.82 16.90
CA SER A 235 -19.04 -16.16 18.06
C SER A 235 -20.51 -15.83 17.84
N SER A 236 -20.90 -15.49 16.61
CA SER A 236 -22.31 -15.22 16.27
C SER A 236 -23.17 -16.49 16.26
N ASP A 237 -22.56 -17.68 16.18
CA ASP A 237 -23.27 -18.97 16.26
C ASP A 237 -23.51 -19.44 17.70
N ALA A 238 -22.85 -18.82 18.69
CA ALA A 238 -22.94 -19.17 20.10
C ALA A 238 -23.95 -18.34 20.90
N ASP A 239 -24.41 -17.21 20.34
CA ASP A 239 -25.45 -16.32 20.86
C ASP A 239 -26.83 -16.66 20.27
#